data_AF-A0A1T0A2F5-F1
#
_entry.id   AF-A0A1T0A2F5-F1
#
_cell.length_a   1.000
_cell.length_b   1.000
_cell.length_c   1.000
_cell.angle_alpha   90.00
_cell.angle_beta   90.00
_cell.angle_gamma   90.00
#
_symmetry.space_group_name_H-M   'P 1'
#
loop_
_entity.id
_entity.type
_entity.pdbx_description
1 polymer ?
#
loop_
_entity_poly.entity_id
_entity_poly.type
_entity_poly.pdbx_seq_one_letter_code
_entity_poly.pdbx_strand_id
1 'polypeptide(L)'
;MDWLKNLFKNLPLDDISDRLAGFFMWWAELVKDVPDTQLPLIVYATGVALVLVLWLFVMWILPRPFKGMSWAMVAAFLLAPGSAAGDSGEIAPAIVGVFHALMLKDFAQAVSAFLPILAVFAALLFLGAIWQMLRSVMEASFAKTAETARIQELKRLNEEQQSQPNP
;
A
#
# COMPACT_ATOMS: atom_id res chain seq x y z
N MET A 1 -10.43 -17.52 19.46
CA MET A 1 -9.41 -17.75 18.40
C MET A 1 -9.68 -19.08 17.70
N ASP A 2 -10.94 -19.33 17.36
CA ASP A 2 -11.39 -20.61 16.76
C ASP A 2 -11.61 -20.49 15.26
N TRP A 3 -11.86 -19.26 14.80
CA TRP A 3 -11.93 -18.86 13.40
C TRP A 3 -10.67 -19.21 12.60
N LEU A 4 -9.47 -19.03 13.19
CA LEU A 4 -8.18 -19.31 12.53
C LEU A 4 -7.95 -20.81 12.41
N LYS A 5 -8.27 -21.57 13.47
CA LYS A 5 -8.15 -23.03 13.48
C LYS A 5 -9.11 -23.67 12.47
N ASN A 6 -10.34 -23.14 12.35
CA ASN A 6 -11.28 -23.60 11.32
C ASN A 6 -10.86 -23.21 9.90
N LEU A 7 -10.21 -22.06 9.71
CA LEU A 7 -9.61 -21.69 8.42
C LEU A 7 -8.54 -22.72 8.02
N PHE A 8 -7.56 -22.99 8.90
CA PHE A 8 -6.48 -23.95 8.63
C PHE A 8 -6.96 -25.40 8.47
N LYS A 9 -8.05 -25.79 9.14
CA LYS A 9 -8.55 -27.17 9.11
C LYS A 9 -9.36 -27.51 7.86
N ASN A 10 -9.96 -26.51 7.22
CA ASN A 10 -10.77 -26.66 6.01
C ASN A 10 -10.07 -26.10 4.77
N LEU A 11 -8.76 -25.85 4.84
CA LEU A 11 -7.98 -25.34 3.72
C LEU A 11 -7.81 -26.49 2.69
N PRO A 12 -8.41 -26.40 1.49
CA PRO A 12 -8.12 -27.35 0.42
C PRO A 12 -6.73 -27.00 -0.11
N LEU A 13 -5.71 -27.71 0.38
CA LEU A 13 -4.32 -27.49 -0.01
C LEU A 13 -4.15 -27.61 -1.53
N ASP A 14 -4.94 -28.48 -2.16
CA ASP A 14 -4.93 -28.69 -3.62
C ASP A 14 -5.43 -27.45 -4.36
N ASP A 15 -6.54 -26.84 -3.95
CA ASP A 15 -7.05 -25.61 -4.57
C ASP A 15 -6.07 -24.42 -4.43
N ILE A 16 -5.34 -24.35 -3.31
CA ILE A 16 -4.33 -23.31 -3.09
C ILE A 16 -3.11 -23.58 -3.96
N SER A 17 -2.67 -24.83 -4.04
CA SER A 17 -1.58 -25.25 -4.93
C SER A 17 -1.89 -24.91 -6.38
N ASP A 18 -3.09 -25.23 -6.86
CA ASP A 18 -3.51 -24.95 -8.24
C ASP A 18 -3.59 -23.45 -8.54
N ARG A 19 -4.09 -22.65 -7.58
CA ARG A 19 -4.10 -21.18 -7.71
C ARG A 19 -2.69 -20.58 -7.70
N LEU A 20 -1.81 -21.10 -6.85
CA LEU A 20 -0.41 -20.68 -6.81
C LEU A 20 0.31 -21.07 -8.10
N ALA A 21 0.09 -22.27 -8.62
CA ALA A 21 0.65 -22.73 -9.89
C ALA A 21 0.19 -21.85 -11.06
N GLY A 22 -1.11 -21.49 -11.10
CA GLY A 22 -1.64 -20.56 -12.10
C GLY A 22 -1.00 -19.17 -12.02
N PHE A 23 -0.78 -18.66 -10.81
CA PHE A 23 -0.06 -17.41 -10.59
C PHE A 23 1.41 -17.51 -11.05
N PHE A 24 2.10 -18.60 -10.66
CA PHE A 24 3.31 -19.19 -11.26
C PHE A 24 3.45 -18.95 -12.76
N MET A 25 2.53 -19.56 -13.50
CA MET A 25 2.58 -19.59 -14.95
C MET A 25 2.29 -18.23 -15.58
N TRP A 26 1.28 -17.52 -15.08
CA TRP A 26 0.96 -16.16 -15.54
C TRP A 26 2.15 -15.20 -15.36
N TRP A 27 2.84 -15.31 -14.22
CA TRP A 27 4.03 -14.53 -13.94
C TRP A 27 5.19 -14.88 -14.87
N ALA A 28 5.48 -16.17 -15.04
CA ALA A 28 6.56 -16.63 -15.90
C ALA A 28 6.37 -16.15 -17.35
N GLU A 29 5.12 -16.12 -17.83
CA GLU A 29 4.79 -15.62 -19.15
C GLU A 29 4.96 -14.10 -19.29
N LEU A 30 4.66 -13.33 -18.24
CA LEU A 30 4.86 -11.88 -18.21
C LEU A 30 6.35 -11.51 -18.25
N VAL A 31 7.21 -12.34 -17.67
CA VAL A 31 8.67 -12.10 -17.59
C VAL A 31 9.45 -12.73 -18.76
N LYS A 32 8.85 -13.62 -19.56
CA LYS A 32 9.57 -14.40 -20.58
C LYS A 32 10.26 -13.57 -21.67
N ASP A 33 9.70 -12.41 -22.02
CA ASP A 33 10.18 -11.55 -23.11
C ASP A 33 11.03 -10.37 -22.61
N VAL A 34 11.43 -10.39 -21.33
CA VAL A 34 12.23 -9.34 -20.72
C VAL A 34 13.71 -9.51 -21.09
N PRO A 35 14.38 -8.48 -21.64
CA PRO A 35 15.81 -8.52 -21.91
C PRO A 35 16.64 -8.74 -20.64
N ASP A 36 17.71 -9.53 -20.71
CA ASP A 36 18.60 -9.86 -19.57
C ASP A 36 19.13 -8.63 -18.82
N THR A 37 19.31 -7.50 -19.52
CA THR A 37 19.77 -6.24 -18.93
C THR A 37 18.74 -5.54 -18.04
N GLN A 38 17.44 -5.84 -18.22
CA GLN A 38 16.34 -5.27 -17.43
C GLN A 38 15.74 -6.28 -16.45
N LEU A 39 16.14 -7.54 -16.57
CA LEU A 39 15.66 -8.67 -15.77
C LEU A 39 15.81 -8.44 -14.25
N PRO A 40 16.93 -7.94 -13.72
CA PRO A 40 17.06 -7.66 -12.29
C PRO A 40 16.10 -6.58 -11.80
N LEU A 41 15.90 -5.52 -12.60
CA LEU A 41 15.03 -4.39 -12.25
C LEU A 41 13.56 -4.81 -12.23
N ILE A 42 13.13 -5.63 -13.20
CA ILE A 42 11.76 -6.14 -13.27
C ILE A 42 11.49 -7.14 -12.15
N VAL A 43 12.43 -8.05 -11.87
CA VAL A 43 12.29 -9.00 -10.75
C VAL A 43 12.20 -8.24 -9.42
N TYR A 44 13.02 -7.21 -9.24
CA TYR A 44 12.96 -6.33 -8.07
C TYR A 44 11.60 -5.61 -7.97
N ALA A 45 11.19 -4.90 -9.02
CA ALA A 45 9.95 -4.12 -9.01
C ALA A 45 8.72 -5.01 -8.74
N THR A 46 8.68 -6.18 -9.38
CA THR A 46 7.55 -7.08 -9.25
C THR A 46 7.57 -7.82 -7.91
N GLY A 47 8.74 -8.17 -7.38
CA GLY A 47 8.90 -8.70 -6.02
C GLY A 47 8.43 -7.71 -4.94
N VAL A 48 8.80 -6.43 -5.09
CA VAL A 48 8.33 -5.33 -4.24
C VAL A 48 6.81 -5.19 -4.33
N ALA A 49 6.25 -5.21 -5.54
CA ALA A 49 4.81 -5.13 -5.75
C ALA A 49 4.07 -6.30 -5.09
N LEU A 50 4.57 -7.54 -5.21
CA LEU A 50 3.98 -8.73 -4.62
C LEU A 50 3.98 -8.65 -3.09
N VAL A 51 5.10 -8.24 -2.48
CA VAL A 51 5.18 -8.06 -1.02
C VAL A 51 4.22 -6.96 -0.55
N LEU A 52 4.09 -5.86 -1.30
CA LEU A 52 3.15 -4.79 -0.97
C LEU A 52 1.69 -5.22 -1.10
N VAL A 53 1.35 -6.00 -2.12
CA VAL A 53 0.00 -6.58 -2.29
C VAL A 53 -0.31 -7.56 -1.16
N LEU A 54 0.64 -8.43 -0.82
CA LEU A 54 0.50 -9.34 0.32
C LEU A 54 0.33 -8.57 1.63
N TRP A 55 1.04 -7.45 1.79
CA TRP A 55 0.93 -6.57 2.93
C TRP A 55 -0.43 -5.84 2.99
N LEU A 56 -1.06 -5.52 1.85
CA LEU A 56 -2.45 -5.03 1.80
C LEU A 56 -3.45 -6.06 2.32
N PHE A 57 -3.23 -7.37 2.06
CA PHE A 57 -4.04 -8.43 2.66
C PHE A 57 -3.86 -8.50 4.19
N VAL A 58 -2.63 -8.31 4.70
CA VAL A 58 -2.37 -8.20 6.14
C VAL A 58 -3.08 -6.98 6.74
N MET A 59 -3.13 -5.86 6.03
CA MET A 59 -3.83 -4.63 6.45
C MET A 59 -5.33 -4.78 6.55
N TRP A 60 -5.92 -5.82 5.98
CA TRP A 60 -7.36 -6.07 6.12
C TRP A 60 -7.76 -6.23 7.60
N ILE A 61 -6.83 -6.68 8.45
CA ILE A 61 -7.04 -6.92 9.88
C ILE A 61 -6.82 -5.69 10.79
N LEU A 62 -6.15 -4.63 10.32
CA LEU A 62 -5.67 -3.52 11.18
C LEU A 62 -6.72 -2.38 11.33
N PRO A 63 -6.71 -1.56 12.42
CA PRO A 63 -7.56 -0.38 12.53
C PRO A 63 -7.15 0.74 11.55
N ARG A 64 -8.15 1.54 11.11
CA ARG A 64 -8.05 2.51 10.01
C ARG A 64 -6.91 3.57 10.06
N PRO A 65 -6.33 4.01 11.20
CA PRO A 65 -5.21 4.96 11.15
C PRO A 65 -3.84 4.29 10.90
N PHE A 66 -3.64 3.03 11.31
CA PHE A 66 -2.32 2.38 11.22
C PHE A 66 -2.04 1.77 9.85
N LYS A 67 -3.07 1.59 9.00
CA LYS A 67 -2.92 0.99 7.66
C LYS A 67 -2.01 1.82 6.76
N GLY A 68 -2.20 3.15 6.73
CA GLY A 68 -1.40 4.02 5.85
C GLY A 68 0.07 4.08 6.26
N MET A 69 0.34 4.20 7.57
CA MET A 69 1.71 4.37 8.07
C MET A 69 2.52 3.07 8.01
N SER A 70 1.89 1.92 8.27
CA SER A 70 2.53 0.61 8.11
C SER A 70 2.77 0.24 6.65
N TRP A 71 1.95 0.74 5.71
CA TRP A 71 2.16 0.55 4.27
C TRP A 71 3.34 1.38 3.79
N ALA A 72 3.37 2.66 4.16
CA ALA A 72 4.45 3.56 3.83
C ALA A 72 5.80 3.04 4.36
N MET A 73 5.82 2.45 5.56
CA MET A 73 7.03 1.91 6.16
C MET A 73 7.56 0.70 5.39
N VAL A 74 6.71 -0.29 5.10
CA VAL A 74 7.12 -1.48 4.33
C VAL A 74 7.50 -1.11 2.90
N ALA A 75 6.74 -0.23 2.25
CA ALA A 75 7.09 0.32 0.96
C ALA A 75 8.44 1.04 0.98
N ALA A 76 8.75 1.83 2.01
CA ALA A 76 10.05 2.48 2.10
C ALA A 76 11.21 1.49 2.23
N PHE A 77 11.07 0.45 3.05
CA PHE A 77 12.11 -0.57 3.19
C PHE A 77 12.37 -1.35 1.89
N LEU A 78 11.33 -1.55 1.10
CA LEU A 78 11.37 -2.36 -0.12
C LEU A 78 11.64 -1.56 -1.40
N LEU A 79 11.17 -0.32 -1.51
CA LEU A 79 11.42 0.54 -2.68
C LEU A 79 12.76 1.26 -2.59
N ALA A 80 13.31 1.47 -1.39
CA ALA A 80 14.54 2.21 -1.23
C ALA A 80 15.66 1.59 -2.07
N PRO A 81 16.16 2.29 -3.09
CA PRO A 81 17.22 1.77 -3.92
C PRO A 81 18.49 1.70 -3.08
N GLY A 82 19.10 0.52 -3.05
CA GLY A 82 20.40 0.26 -2.47
C GLY A 82 21.23 -0.60 -3.42
N SER A 83 22.48 -0.83 -3.05
CA SER A 83 23.35 -1.77 -3.74
C SER A 83 23.33 -3.11 -3.02
N ALA A 84 23.25 -4.20 -3.80
CA ALA A 84 23.63 -5.51 -3.30
C ALA A 84 25.12 -5.45 -2.90
N ALA A 85 25.51 -6.21 -1.87
CA ALA A 85 26.87 -6.19 -1.34
C ALA A 85 27.95 -6.30 -2.46
N GLY A 86 28.94 -5.42 -2.41
CA GLY A 86 30.06 -5.38 -3.36
C GLY A 86 29.80 -4.52 -4.60
N ASP A 87 30.86 -4.24 -5.35
CA ASP A 87 30.92 -3.41 -6.58
C ASP A 87 30.17 -4.04 -7.78
N SER A 88 29.09 -4.78 -7.50
CA SER A 88 28.35 -5.64 -8.42
C SER A 88 27.41 -4.86 -9.34
N GLY A 89 27.18 -3.57 -9.07
CA GLY A 89 26.25 -2.73 -9.82
C GLY A 89 24.77 -3.15 -9.75
N GLU A 90 24.45 -4.22 -9.01
CA GLU A 90 23.11 -4.76 -8.89
C GLU A 90 22.26 -3.96 -7.89
N ILE A 91 21.11 -3.49 -8.36
CA ILE A 91 20.11 -2.75 -7.58
C ILE A 91 19.41 -3.73 -6.64
N ALA A 92 19.50 -3.48 -5.34
CA ALA A 92 18.85 -4.25 -4.30
C ALA A 92 18.10 -3.32 -3.34
N PRO A 93 17.15 -3.82 -2.53
CA PRO A 93 16.54 -2.97 -1.52
C PRO A 93 17.57 -2.57 -0.46
N ALA A 94 17.62 -1.28 -0.11
CA ALA A 94 18.62 -0.69 0.78
C ALA A 94 18.69 -1.35 2.17
N ILE A 95 17.63 -2.06 2.59
CA ILE A 95 17.62 -2.84 3.82
C ILE A 95 18.71 -3.91 3.86
N VAL A 96 19.06 -4.51 2.70
CA VAL A 96 20.14 -5.50 2.59
C VAL A 96 21.49 -4.84 2.90
N GLY A 97 21.69 -3.61 2.40
CA GLY A 97 22.87 -2.81 2.70
C GLY A 97 23.00 -2.45 4.18
N VAL A 98 21.87 -2.12 4.85
CA VAL A 98 21.84 -1.84 6.29
C VAL A 98 22.21 -3.08 7.11
N PHE A 99 21.63 -4.26 6.79
CA PHE A 99 21.98 -5.51 7.48
C PHE A 99 23.43 -5.91 7.25
N HIS A 100 23.93 -5.77 6.02
CA HIS A 100 25.33 -6.03 5.68
C HIS A 100 26.26 -5.15 6.52
N ALA A 101 26.03 -3.83 6.55
CA ALA A 101 26.83 -2.89 7.33
C ALA A 101 26.79 -3.16 8.84
N LEU A 102 25.62 -3.54 9.37
CA LEU A 102 25.48 -3.97 10.77
C LEU A 102 26.28 -5.25 11.07
N MET A 103 26.29 -6.21 10.15
CA MET A 103 27.08 -7.43 10.27
C MET A 103 28.59 -7.15 10.26
N LEU A 104 29.02 -6.18 9.43
CA LEU A 104 30.39 -5.68 9.38
C LEU A 104 30.75 -4.75 10.54
N LYS A 105 29.79 -4.42 11.42
CA LYS A 105 29.92 -3.42 12.50
C LYS A 105 30.36 -2.04 12.00
N ASP A 106 30.10 -1.73 10.73
CA ASP A 106 30.34 -0.41 10.14
C ASP A 106 29.08 0.44 10.25
N PHE A 107 29.00 1.20 11.34
CA PHE A 107 27.87 2.09 11.61
C PHE A 107 27.78 3.27 10.63
N ALA A 108 28.89 3.71 10.04
CA ALA A 108 28.87 4.80 9.06
C ALA A 108 28.21 4.34 7.76
N GLN A 109 28.54 3.13 7.31
CA GLN A 109 27.91 2.49 6.16
C GLN A 109 26.43 2.13 6.42
N ALA A 110 26.09 1.77 7.66
CA ALA A 110 24.70 1.49 8.03
C ALA A 110 23.82 2.75 7.93
N VAL A 111 24.33 3.91 8.37
CA VAL A 111 23.62 5.19 8.29
C VAL A 111 23.46 5.65 6.83
N SER A 112 24.50 5.52 6.01
CA SER A 112 24.42 5.90 4.59
C SER A 112 23.43 5.03 3.80
N ALA A 113 23.34 3.73 4.12
CA ALA A 113 22.34 2.83 3.55
C ALA A 113 20.91 3.12 4.06
N PHE A 114 20.76 3.77 5.22
CA PHE A 114 19.46 4.13 5.79
C PHE A 114 18.88 5.45 5.23
N LEU A 115 19.73 6.35 4.73
CA LEU A 115 19.32 7.61 4.08
C LEU A 115 18.29 7.44 2.95
N PRO A 116 18.48 6.54 1.96
CA PRO A 116 17.48 6.34 0.90
C PRO A 116 16.15 5.79 1.42
N ILE A 117 16.17 4.99 2.50
CA ILE A 117 14.95 4.50 3.17
C ILE A 117 14.16 5.67 3.74
N LEU A 118 14.82 6.59 4.46
CA LEU A 118 14.20 7.79 4.98
C LEU A 118 13.64 8.71 3.87
N ALA A 119 14.37 8.87 2.76
CA ALA A 119 13.94 9.70 1.64
C ALA A 119 12.66 9.15 0.99
N VAL A 120 12.62 7.85 0.70
CA VAL A 120 11.42 7.19 0.14
C VAL A 120 10.27 7.20 1.14
N PHE A 121 10.54 6.97 2.43
CA PHE A 121 9.54 7.05 3.48
C PHE A 121 8.92 8.45 3.57
N ALA A 122 9.75 9.50 3.57
CA ALA A 122 9.28 10.88 3.57
C ALA A 122 8.41 11.18 2.34
N ALA A 123 8.85 10.78 1.14
CA ALA A 123 8.07 10.96 -0.10
C ALA A 123 6.70 10.27 -0.01
N LEU A 124 6.64 9.04 0.50
CA LEU A 124 5.39 8.31 0.69
C LEU A 124 4.47 9.00 1.72
N LEU A 125 5.02 9.55 2.80
CA LEU A 125 4.25 10.34 3.76
C LEU A 125 3.72 11.64 3.12
N PHE A 126 4.49 12.31 2.28
CA PHE A 126 4.04 13.49 1.54
C PHE A 126 2.88 13.15 0.58
N LEU A 127 3.01 12.07 -0.20
CA LEU A 127 1.92 11.61 -1.07
C LEU A 127 0.68 11.22 -0.24
N GLY A 128 0.87 10.53 0.89
CA GLY A 128 -0.21 10.19 1.81
C GLY A 128 -0.90 11.42 2.39
N ALA A 129 -0.14 12.46 2.75
CA ALA A 129 -0.67 13.72 3.26
C ALA A 129 -1.47 14.47 2.19
N ILE A 130 -0.97 14.54 0.95
CA ILE A 130 -1.68 15.13 -0.19
C ILE A 130 -2.99 14.39 -0.43
N TRP A 131 -2.97 13.05 -0.38
CA TRP A 131 -4.18 12.24 -0.53
C TRP A 131 -5.19 12.48 0.59
N GLN A 132 -4.73 12.57 1.84
CA GLN A 132 -5.60 12.85 2.99
C GLN A 132 -6.24 14.24 2.88
N MET A 133 -5.49 15.22 2.39
CA MET A 133 -5.96 16.59 2.15
C MET A 133 -6.97 16.65 0.99
N LEU A 134 -6.77 15.86 -0.07
CA LEU A 134 -7.74 15.74 -1.14
C LEU A 134 -9.05 15.08 -0.64
N ARG A 135 -8.93 14.06 0.20
CA ARG A 135 -10.10 13.38 0.78
C ARG A 135 -10.91 14.27 1.72
N SER A 136 -10.24 15.07 2.56
CA SER A 136 -10.92 15.98 3.47
C SER A 136 -11.68 17.09 2.73
N VAL A 137 -11.12 17.58 1.61
CA VAL A 137 -11.81 18.54 0.73
C VAL A 137 -13.04 17.91 0.08
N MET A 138 -12.94 16.68 -0.43
CA MET A 138 -14.09 15.97 -0.99
C MET A 138 -15.19 15.74 0.05
N GLU A 139 -14.85 15.29 1.27
CA GLU A 139 -15.81 15.10 2.36
C GLU A 139 -16.54 16.40 2.72
N ALA A 140 -15.82 17.54 2.74
CA ALA A 140 -16.43 18.85 2.96
C ALA A 140 -17.37 19.28 1.82
N SER A 141 -17.04 18.94 0.57
CA SER A 141 -17.93 19.18 -0.58
C SER A 141 -19.22 18.37 -0.49
N PHE A 142 -19.12 17.07 -0.19
CA PHE A 142 -20.29 16.20 0.00
C PHE A 142 -21.19 16.66 1.15
N ALA A 143 -20.59 17.12 2.26
CA ALA A 143 -21.35 17.65 3.39
C ALA A 143 -22.15 18.91 3.00
N LYS A 144 -21.55 19.84 2.24
CA LYS A 144 -22.24 21.04 1.76
C LYS A 144 -23.38 20.72 0.79
N THR A 145 -23.19 19.76 -0.11
CA THR A 145 -24.24 19.31 -1.03
C THR A 145 -25.40 18.65 -0.29
N ALA A 146 -25.11 17.83 0.73
CA ALA A 146 -26.14 17.23 1.57
C ALA A 146 -26.93 18.27 2.39
N GLU A 147 -26.25 19.30 2.90
CA GLU A 147 -26.87 20.39 3.65
C GLU A 147 -27.79 21.26 2.78
N THR A 148 -27.36 21.58 1.56
CA THR A 148 -28.17 22.35 0.60
C THR A 148 -29.42 21.60 0.14
N ALA A 149 -29.33 20.28 -0.04
CA ALA A 149 -30.50 19.45 -0.35
C ALA A 149 -31.54 19.47 0.78
N ARG A 150 -31.10 19.38 2.05
CA ARG A 150 -32.00 19.47 3.21
C ARG A 150 -32.70 20.83 3.33
N ILE A 151 -31.98 21.93 3.07
CA ILE A 151 -32.56 23.28 3.13
C ILE A 151 -33.64 23.47 2.05
N GLN A 152 -33.45 22.89 0.85
CA GLN A 152 -34.46 22.93 -0.22
C GLN A 152 -35.71 22.13 0.15
N GLU A 153 -35.53 20.95 0.76
CA GLU A 153 -36.65 20.12 1.22
C GLU A 153 -37.45 20.83 2.32
N LEU A 154 -36.77 21.44 3.30
CA LEU A 154 -37.42 22.24 4.34
C LEU A 154 -38.17 23.45 3.77
N LYS A 155 -37.63 24.13 2.77
CA LYS A 155 -38.33 25.24 2.08
C LYS A 155 -39.58 24.74 1.37
N ARG A 156 -39.51 23.61 0.65
CA ARG A 156 -40.69 23.02 -0.01
C ARG A 156 -41.78 22.66 0.98
N LEU A 157 -41.43 22.01 2.10
CA LEU A 157 -42.41 21.66 3.14
C LEU A 157 -43.06 22.89 3.76
N ASN A 158 -42.30 23.97 3.97
CA ASN A 158 -42.83 25.22 4.50
C ASN A 158 -43.73 25.95 3.49
N GLU A 159 -43.40 25.91 2.19
CA GLU A 159 -44.24 26.44 1.12
C GLU A 159 -45.55 25.64 0.95
N GLU A 160 -45.49 24.31 1.08
CA GLU A 160 -46.68 23.43 1.09
C GLU A 160 -47.58 23.71 2.30
N GLN A 161 -47.00 23.92 3.49
CA GLN A 161 -47.74 24.29 4.71
C GLN A 161 -48.38 25.68 4.62
N GLN A 162 -47.73 26.65 3.97
CA GLN A 162 -48.30 27.98 3.75
C GLN A 162 -49.38 28.01 2.67
N SER A 163 -49.37 27.04 1.75
CA SER A 163 -50.35 26.92 0.66
C SER A 163 -51.63 26.18 1.07
N GLN A 164 -51.63 25.48 2.21
CA GLN A 164 -52.85 24.94 2.80
C GLN A 164 -53.58 26.03 3.60
N PRO A 165 -54.81 26.43 3.22
CA PRO A 165 -55.57 27.41 3.99
C PRO A 165 -55.92 26.83 5.35
N ASN A 166 -55.69 27.63 6.40
CA ASN A 166 -56.10 27.32 7.77
C ASN A 166 -57.61 27.00 7.77
N PRO A 167 -58.06 25.91 8.43
CA PRO A 167 -59.48 25.56 8.53
C PRO A 167 -60.29 26.61 9.31
#